data_AF-A0A7C9J1Y3-F1
#
_entry.id   AF-A0A7C9J1Y3-F1
#
_cell.length_a   1.000
_cell.length_b   1.000
_cell.length_c   1.000
_cell.angle_alpha   90.00
_cell.angle_beta   90.00
_cell.angle_gamma   90.00
#
_symmetry.space_group_name_H-M   'P 1'
#
loop_
_entity.id
_entity.type
_entity.pdbx_description
1 polymer ?
#
loop_
_entity_poly.entity_id
_entity_poly.type
_entity_poly.pdbx_seq_one_letter_code
_entity_poly.pdbx_strand_id
1 'polypeptide(L)'
;MRLRTTLLVALLSLVTACGGGEPTATAAEPEKSAPATPVAVLRAEGGFVTASMNVLRAPRVVVYGDGLVIADAAYRMTIPEAEVTQTVDALRKYLTGQPPTATPKPGAPMVTDIPATVLAVAGDDGKLIEVRAEALDQVADFYPKELVEAKKLLDGLATKAADKKEAYTSDRVRVVAESVPTAEGKRTPWPAGVPEPSGQIDPVWQKDLTGAEVPALVKAAPPVPDAGLPIFETKSGVFVLSWRYLLPDE
;
A
#
# COMPACT_ATOMS: atom_id res chain seq x y z
N MET A 1 13.85 -71.93 34.60
CA MET A 1 12.67 -72.28 33.77
C MET A 1 12.19 -71.01 33.08
N ARG A 2 12.24 -70.96 31.73
CA ARG A 2 11.46 -70.08 30.80
C ARG A 2 11.74 -68.55 30.88
N LEU A 3 12.05 -67.77 29.84
CA LEU A 3 11.97 -67.81 28.37
C LEU A 3 13.15 -66.92 27.85
N ARG A 4 14.10 -67.37 27.00
CA ARG A 4 14.21 -67.16 25.53
C ARG A 4 13.51 -65.87 25.03
N THR A 5 14.15 -64.94 24.29
CA THR A 5 14.66 -65.16 22.92
C THR A 5 15.67 -64.08 22.45
N THR A 6 16.79 -64.53 21.83
CA THR A 6 17.53 -64.00 20.64
C THR A 6 17.83 -62.50 20.49
N LEU A 7 19.08 -62.01 20.54
CA LEU A 7 20.24 -62.23 19.63
C LEU A 7 20.01 -61.71 18.20
N LEU A 8 20.75 -60.66 17.79
CA LEU A 8 21.63 -60.60 16.61
C LEU A 8 22.14 -59.14 16.46
N VAL A 9 23.46 -58.90 16.54
CA VAL A 9 24.37 -58.68 15.38
C VAL A 9 24.29 -57.22 14.91
N ALA A 10 25.36 -56.48 14.66
CA ALA A 10 26.79 -56.67 14.81
C ALA A 10 27.44 -55.34 14.35
N LEU A 11 28.68 -55.07 14.79
CA LEU A 11 29.81 -54.55 14.00
C LEU A 11 29.58 -53.23 13.21
N LEU A 12 30.43 -52.22 13.21
CA LEU A 12 31.86 -52.16 13.51
C LEU A 12 32.30 -50.69 13.42
N SER A 13 33.16 -50.30 14.37
CA SER A 13 34.32 -49.43 14.21
C SER A 13 34.19 -48.02 13.60
N LEU A 14 34.35 -47.05 14.52
CA LEU A 14 35.26 -45.90 14.47
C LEU A 14 36.21 -45.80 13.26
N VAL A 15 36.20 -44.62 12.61
CA VAL A 15 37.44 -43.93 12.21
C VAL A 15 37.29 -42.43 12.49
N THR A 16 38.31 -41.92 13.17
CA THR A 16 38.65 -40.56 13.58
C THR A 16 39.04 -39.63 12.44
N ALA A 17 38.68 -38.36 12.63
CA ALA A 17 39.47 -37.15 12.42
C ALA A 17 39.69 -36.55 11.01
N CYS A 18 39.38 -35.25 10.97
CA CYS A 18 39.97 -34.17 10.16
C CYS A 18 39.53 -34.00 8.71
N GLY A 19 38.84 -32.88 8.46
CA GLY A 19 38.83 -32.19 7.17
C GLY A 19 37.53 -32.33 6.39
N GLY A 20 36.57 -31.45 6.65
CA GLY A 20 35.39 -31.32 5.80
C GLY A 20 34.73 -29.99 6.12
N GLY A 21 34.93 -29.01 5.25
CA GLY A 21 34.28 -27.70 5.37
C GLY A 21 32.78 -27.89 5.54
N GLU A 22 32.22 -27.27 6.58
CA GLU A 22 30.78 -27.05 6.65
C GLU A 22 30.38 -26.37 5.34
N PRO A 23 29.40 -26.90 4.59
CA PRO A 23 28.73 -26.08 3.62
C PRO A 23 28.05 -25.00 4.45
N THR A 24 28.66 -23.81 4.49
CA THR A 24 27.96 -22.59 4.86
C THR A 24 26.67 -22.63 4.07
N ALA A 25 25.57 -22.89 4.78
CA ALA A 25 24.25 -22.68 4.23
C ALA A 25 24.20 -21.18 3.97
N THR A 26 24.62 -20.79 2.76
CA THR A 26 24.26 -19.52 2.17
C THR A 26 22.75 -19.53 2.24
N ALA A 27 22.21 -18.86 3.26
CA ALA A 27 20.82 -18.50 3.31
C ALA A 27 20.58 -17.81 1.98
N ALA A 28 19.86 -18.49 1.09
CA ALA A 28 19.39 -17.88 -0.13
C ALA A 28 18.69 -16.61 0.32
N GLU A 29 19.15 -15.46 -0.15
CA GLU A 29 18.36 -14.24 -0.06
C GLU A 29 16.97 -14.62 -0.56
N PRO A 30 15.90 -14.30 0.20
CA PRO A 30 14.55 -14.59 -0.27
C PRO A 30 14.45 -13.99 -1.66
N GLU A 31 14.18 -14.84 -2.66
CA GLU A 31 13.98 -14.40 -4.03
C GLU A 31 13.02 -13.21 -3.97
N LYS A 32 13.46 -12.08 -4.55
CA LYS A 32 12.68 -10.86 -4.62
C LYS A 32 11.43 -11.20 -5.42
N SER A 33 10.38 -11.60 -4.70
CA SER A 33 9.11 -12.05 -5.28
C SER A 33 8.67 -10.99 -6.27
N ALA A 34 8.22 -11.42 -7.45
CA ALA A 34 7.76 -10.48 -8.48
C ALA A 34 6.77 -9.47 -7.87
N PRO A 35 6.79 -8.20 -8.29
CA PRO A 35 5.89 -7.19 -7.73
C PRO A 35 4.45 -7.71 -7.76
N ALA A 36 3.75 -7.64 -6.62
CA ALA A 36 2.37 -8.12 -6.57
C ALA A 36 1.55 -7.32 -7.59
N THR A 37 0.79 -8.02 -8.43
CA THR A 37 0.10 -7.39 -9.56
C THR A 37 -1.29 -6.94 -9.12
N PRO A 38 -1.61 -5.63 -9.17
CA PRO A 38 -2.95 -5.14 -8.87
C PRO A 38 -3.92 -5.57 -9.97
N VAL A 39 -5.08 -6.09 -9.57
CA VAL A 39 -6.15 -6.53 -10.48
C VAL A 39 -7.39 -5.64 -10.42
N ALA A 40 -7.54 -4.83 -9.38
CA ALA A 40 -8.55 -3.78 -9.31
C ALA A 40 -8.08 -2.62 -8.41
N VAL A 41 -8.41 -1.39 -8.80
CA VAL A 41 -8.01 -0.17 -8.08
C VAL A 41 -9.14 0.84 -8.05
N LEU A 42 -9.38 1.43 -6.87
CA LEU A 42 -10.12 2.68 -6.72
C LEU A 42 -9.17 3.72 -6.13
N ARG A 43 -8.95 4.81 -6.86
CA ARG A 43 -8.11 5.93 -6.40
C ARG A 43 -8.71 7.28 -6.79
N ALA A 44 -8.19 8.33 -6.17
CA ALA A 44 -8.58 9.71 -6.45
C ALA A 44 -7.40 10.47 -7.08
N GLU A 45 -7.63 11.17 -8.18
CA GLU A 45 -6.60 11.89 -8.95
C GLU A 45 -6.95 13.40 -9.05
N GLY A 46 -5.96 14.29 -8.89
CA GLY A 46 -6.18 15.74 -8.94
C GLY A 46 -6.95 16.30 -7.74
N GLY A 47 -7.77 17.33 -7.98
CA GLY A 47 -8.47 18.09 -6.93
C GLY A 47 -7.55 19.07 -6.20
N PHE A 48 -8.16 19.94 -5.38
CA PHE A 48 -7.42 20.95 -4.61
C PHE A 48 -7.02 20.40 -3.24
N VAL A 49 -5.79 19.92 -3.11
CA VAL A 49 -5.20 19.44 -1.85
C VAL A 49 -3.79 20.02 -1.67
N THR A 50 -3.25 19.99 -0.46
CA THR A 50 -1.85 20.36 -0.25
C THR A 50 -0.91 19.39 -0.96
N ALA A 51 0.30 19.85 -1.29
CA ALA A 51 1.32 19.01 -1.91
C ALA A 51 1.61 17.75 -1.10
N SER A 52 1.73 17.86 0.22
CA SER A 52 1.91 16.73 1.14
C SER A 52 0.78 15.70 1.02
N MET A 53 -0.47 16.16 1.01
CA MET A 53 -1.63 15.29 0.85
C MET A 53 -1.66 14.63 -0.54
N ASN A 54 -1.24 15.33 -1.59
CA ASN A 54 -1.20 14.77 -2.94
C ASN A 54 -0.17 13.64 -3.05
N VAL A 55 1.04 13.85 -2.51
CA VAL A 55 2.13 12.86 -2.52
C VAL A 55 1.79 11.61 -1.68
N LEU A 56 1.15 11.83 -0.52
CA LEU A 56 0.78 10.76 0.39
C LEU A 56 -0.60 10.16 0.09
N ARG A 57 -1.30 10.62 -0.95
CA ARG A 57 -2.61 10.08 -1.30
C ARG A 57 -2.49 8.60 -1.67
N ALA A 58 -2.98 7.72 -0.80
CA ALA A 58 -3.12 6.31 -1.10
C ALA A 58 -4.36 6.07 -1.99
N PRO A 59 -4.36 5.03 -2.83
CA PRO A 59 -5.61 4.47 -3.35
C PRO A 59 -6.58 4.16 -2.20
N ARG A 60 -7.87 4.37 -2.44
CA ARG A 60 -8.93 4.01 -1.50
C ARG A 60 -8.94 2.50 -1.26
N VAL A 61 -8.78 1.73 -2.34
CA VAL A 61 -8.55 0.28 -2.27
C VAL A 61 -7.76 -0.22 -3.47
N VAL A 62 -6.90 -1.21 -3.22
CA VAL A 62 -6.27 -2.05 -4.25
C VAL A 62 -6.54 -3.51 -3.93
N VAL A 63 -6.93 -4.27 -4.95
CA VAL A 63 -7.06 -5.73 -4.90
C VAL A 63 -5.94 -6.32 -5.74
N TYR A 64 -5.19 -7.27 -5.17
CA TYR A 64 -4.13 -8.01 -5.84
C TYR A 64 -4.61 -9.39 -6.27
N GLY A 65 -3.95 -9.97 -7.28
CA GLY A 65 -4.35 -11.26 -7.88
C GLY A 65 -4.33 -12.44 -6.91
N ASP A 66 -3.56 -12.36 -5.83
CA ASP A 66 -3.48 -13.36 -4.76
C ASP A 66 -4.59 -13.23 -3.70
N GLY A 67 -5.50 -12.25 -3.87
CA GLY A 67 -6.59 -11.98 -2.94
C GLY A 67 -6.23 -11.04 -1.80
N LEU A 68 -5.02 -10.48 -1.76
CA LEU A 68 -4.72 -9.38 -0.86
C LEU A 68 -5.53 -8.14 -1.26
N VAL A 69 -6.20 -7.53 -0.28
CA VAL A 69 -6.89 -6.25 -0.43
C VAL A 69 -6.27 -5.28 0.57
N ILE A 70 -5.83 -4.12 0.08
CA ILE A 70 -5.30 -3.04 0.92
C ILE A 70 -6.20 -1.82 0.74
N ALA A 71 -6.72 -1.29 1.84
CA ALA A 71 -7.55 -0.09 1.88
C ALA A 71 -6.81 1.07 2.54
N ASP A 72 -6.84 2.24 1.88
CA ASP A 72 -6.22 3.50 2.31
C ASP A 72 -4.71 3.40 2.67
N ALA A 73 -4.02 2.35 2.21
CA ALA A 73 -2.69 1.95 2.68
C ALA A 73 -2.57 1.85 4.22
N ALA A 74 -3.69 1.56 4.91
CA ALA A 74 -3.78 1.51 6.36
C ALA A 74 -4.35 0.19 6.87
N TYR A 75 -5.24 -0.44 6.10
CA TYR A 75 -5.90 -1.69 6.46
C TYR A 75 -5.68 -2.74 5.39
N ARG A 76 -5.62 -4.00 5.81
CA ARG A 76 -5.54 -5.13 4.89
C ARG A 76 -6.61 -6.16 5.19
N MET A 77 -6.94 -6.96 4.18
CA MET A 77 -7.64 -8.22 4.36
C MET A 77 -7.29 -9.17 3.22
N THR A 78 -7.54 -10.45 3.40
CA THR A 78 -7.51 -11.43 2.30
C THR A 78 -8.94 -11.83 1.94
N ILE A 79 -9.21 -11.94 0.64
CA ILE A 79 -10.43 -12.50 0.07
C ILE A 79 -10.11 -13.78 -0.72
N PRO A 80 -11.05 -14.73 -0.85
CA PRO A 80 -10.84 -15.94 -1.64
C PRO A 80 -10.68 -15.64 -3.13
N GLU A 81 -9.96 -16.50 -3.86
CA GLU A 81 -9.77 -16.43 -5.32
C GLU A 81 -11.09 -16.28 -6.10
N ALA A 82 -12.15 -16.96 -5.65
CA ALA A 82 -13.49 -16.82 -6.25
C ALA A 82 -14.06 -15.40 -6.12
N GLU A 83 -13.82 -14.71 -5.00
CA GLU A 83 -14.26 -13.33 -4.78
C GLU A 83 -13.41 -12.34 -5.59
N VAL A 84 -12.10 -12.64 -5.77
CA VAL A 84 -11.24 -11.89 -6.70
C VAL A 84 -11.78 -11.98 -8.11
N THR A 85 -12.03 -13.19 -8.59
CA THR A 85 -12.55 -13.46 -9.95
C THR A 85 -13.88 -12.76 -10.16
N GLN A 86 -14.81 -12.88 -9.20
CA GLN A 86 -16.11 -12.21 -9.27
C GLN A 86 -15.96 -10.68 -9.31
N THR A 87 -15.04 -10.12 -8.52
CA THR A 87 -14.78 -8.68 -8.49
C THR A 87 -14.23 -8.20 -9.84
N VAL A 88 -13.24 -8.90 -10.39
CA VAL A 88 -12.63 -8.58 -11.69
C VAL A 88 -13.66 -8.70 -12.81
N ASP A 89 -14.46 -9.76 -12.86
CA ASP A 89 -15.48 -9.97 -13.89
C ASP A 89 -16.57 -8.89 -13.84
N ALA A 90 -17.02 -8.52 -12.63
CA ALA A 90 -17.99 -7.46 -12.45
C ALA A 90 -17.43 -6.10 -12.91
N LEU A 91 -16.22 -5.76 -12.50
CA LEU A 91 -15.58 -4.51 -12.90
C LEU A 91 -15.29 -4.46 -14.41
N ARG A 92 -14.82 -5.55 -15.01
CA ARG A 92 -14.65 -5.64 -16.47
C ARG A 92 -15.97 -5.37 -17.18
N LYS A 93 -17.06 -5.98 -16.72
CA LYS A 93 -18.40 -5.72 -17.27
C LYS A 93 -18.81 -4.25 -17.15
N TYR A 94 -18.47 -3.58 -16.06
CA TYR A 94 -18.83 -2.17 -15.85
C TYR A 94 -17.95 -1.19 -16.64
N LEU A 95 -16.65 -1.48 -16.77
CA LEU A 95 -15.67 -0.56 -17.35
C LEU A 95 -15.42 -0.80 -18.84
N THR A 96 -15.65 -2.01 -19.35
CA THR A 96 -15.46 -2.29 -20.79
C THR A 96 -16.44 -1.48 -21.63
N GLY A 97 -15.91 -0.78 -22.63
CA GLY A 97 -16.70 0.08 -23.52
C GLY A 97 -16.91 1.51 -22.99
N GLN A 98 -16.49 1.81 -21.76
CA GLN A 98 -16.43 3.19 -21.27
C GLN A 98 -15.24 3.93 -21.92
N PRO A 99 -15.34 5.25 -22.15
CA PRO A 99 -14.18 6.03 -22.54
C PRO A 99 -13.16 6.12 -21.37
N PRO A 100 -11.86 6.30 -21.65
CA PRO A 100 -10.84 6.44 -20.59
C PRO A 100 -11.10 7.61 -19.62
N THR A 101 -11.77 8.66 -20.10
CA THR A 101 -12.32 9.74 -19.30
C THR A 101 -13.82 9.84 -19.60
N ALA A 102 -14.64 9.50 -18.63
CA ALA A 102 -16.09 9.63 -18.70
C ALA A 102 -16.49 11.08 -18.46
N THR A 103 -17.47 11.56 -19.23
CA THR A 103 -18.05 12.89 -19.08
C THR A 103 -19.51 12.75 -18.64
N PRO A 104 -19.99 13.53 -17.65
CA PRO A 104 -21.37 13.46 -17.24
C PRO A 104 -22.29 13.96 -18.36
N LYS A 105 -23.54 13.50 -18.37
CA LYS A 105 -24.57 13.94 -19.32
C LYS A 105 -24.77 15.46 -19.26
N PRO A 106 -25.18 16.10 -20.38
CA PRO A 106 -25.54 17.52 -20.38
C PRO A 106 -26.54 17.87 -19.28
N GLY A 107 -26.32 19.03 -18.65
CA GLY A 107 -27.14 19.51 -17.53
C GLY A 107 -26.61 19.13 -16.14
N ALA A 108 -25.51 18.36 -16.06
CA ALA A 108 -24.81 18.14 -14.79
C ALA A 108 -24.29 19.47 -14.21
N PRO A 109 -24.42 19.71 -12.91
CA PRO A 109 -23.81 20.89 -12.29
C PRO A 109 -22.29 20.78 -12.38
N MET A 110 -21.63 21.93 -12.60
CA MET A 110 -20.17 22.00 -12.56
C MET A 110 -19.71 21.93 -11.10
N VAL A 111 -18.76 21.04 -10.85
CA VAL A 111 -18.17 20.85 -9.52
C VAL A 111 -16.67 21.04 -9.65
N THR A 112 -16.13 22.04 -8.97
CA THR A 112 -14.69 22.37 -9.02
C THR A 112 -13.97 21.82 -7.81
N ASP A 113 -12.64 21.72 -7.91
CA ASP A 113 -11.72 21.42 -6.81
C ASP A 113 -11.84 20.02 -6.19
N ILE A 114 -12.71 19.16 -6.73
CA ILE A 114 -12.87 17.76 -6.32
C ILE A 114 -11.97 16.85 -7.17
N PRO A 115 -11.30 15.85 -6.57
CA PRO A 115 -10.53 14.88 -7.33
C PRO A 115 -11.43 14.04 -8.25
N ALA A 116 -10.89 13.66 -9.40
CA ALA A 116 -11.49 12.64 -10.24
C ALA A 116 -11.43 11.28 -9.53
N THR A 117 -12.51 10.51 -9.64
CA THR A 117 -12.50 9.10 -9.29
C THR A 117 -11.86 8.32 -10.42
N VAL A 118 -10.89 7.47 -10.11
CA VAL A 118 -10.27 6.55 -11.06
C VAL A 118 -10.61 5.12 -10.66
N LEU A 119 -11.29 4.43 -11.56
CA LEU A 119 -11.66 3.02 -11.45
C LEU A 119 -10.77 2.22 -12.40
N ALA A 120 -10.13 1.18 -11.91
CA ALA A 120 -9.30 0.31 -12.74
C ALA A 120 -9.55 -1.17 -12.47
N VAL A 121 -9.40 -1.98 -13.52
CA VAL A 121 -9.46 -3.44 -13.45
C VAL A 121 -8.48 -4.05 -14.45
N ALA A 122 -7.86 -5.17 -14.13
CA ALA A 122 -7.03 -5.92 -15.09
C ALA A 122 -7.87 -6.35 -16.29
N GLY A 123 -7.44 -6.01 -17.50
CA GLY A 123 -7.95 -6.51 -18.77
C GLY A 123 -7.37 -7.87 -19.14
N ASP A 124 -7.82 -8.43 -20.26
CA ASP A 124 -7.39 -9.77 -20.72
C ASP A 124 -5.92 -9.81 -21.16
N ASP A 125 -5.32 -8.67 -21.48
CA ASP A 125 -3.91 -8.51 -21.81
C ASP A 125 -3.01 -8.29 -20.59
N GLY A 126 -3.59 -8.37 -19.37
CA GLY A 126 -2.90 -8.13 -18.11
C GLY A 126 -2.65 -6.66 -17.78
N LYS A 127 -3.08 -5.71 -18.63
CA LYS A 127 -2.99 -4.27 -18.33
C LYS A 127 -4.25 -3.78 -17.64
N LEU A 128 -4.14 -2.72 -16.84
CA LEU A 128 -5.31 -2.09 -16.24
C LEU A 128 -6.12 -1.31 -17.29
N ILE A 129 -7.42 -1.63 -17.39
CA ILE A 129 -8.43 -0.79 -18.02
C ILE A 129 -8.81 0.27 -16.99
N GLU A 130 -8.49 1.53 -17.27
CA GLU A 130 -8.77 2.66 -16.37
C GLU A 130 -9.86 3.57 -16.93
N VAL A 131 -10.80 3.97 -16.06
CA VAL A 131 -11.82 4.98 -16.34
C VAL A 131 -11.75 6.07 -15.29
N ARG A 132 -11.62 7.32 -15.74
CA ARG A 132 -11.64 8.54 -14.92
C ARG A 132 -13.01 9.18 -14.99
N ALA A 133 -13.58 9.56 -13.84
CA ALA A 133 -14.85 10.27 -13.76
C ALA A 133 -14.73 11.43 -12.76
N GLU A 134 -14.85 12.65 -13.25
CA GLU A 134 -14.81 13.87 -12.43
C GLU A 134 -16.07 13.98 -11.57
N ALA A 135 -15.89 14.29 -10.28
CA ALA A 135 -16.98 14.53 -9.33
C ALA A 135 -18.08 13.43 -9.34
N LEU A 136 -17.67 12.16 -9.56
CA LEU A 136 -18.59 11.03 -9.73
C LEU A 136 -19.62 10.93 -8.60
N ASP A 137 -19.22 11.16 -7.35
CA ASP A 137 -20.12 11.10 -6.20
C ASP A 137 -21.11 12.27 -6.15
N GLN A 138 -20.73 13.45 -6.64
CA GLN A 138 -21.55 14.67 -6.58
C GLN A 138 -22.59 14.72 -7.70
N VAL A 139 -22.29 14.14 -8.86
CA VAL A 139 -23.16 14.15 -10.05
C VAL A 139 -23.47 12.75 -10.57
N ALA A 140 -23.55 11.77 -9.67
CA ALA A 140 -23.72 10.35 -10.00
C ALA A 140 -24.87 10.07 -10.98
N ASP A 141 -26.01 10.76 -10.83
CA ASP A 141 -27.19 10.61 -11.70
C ASP A 141 -26.95 11.00 -13.16
N PHE A 142 -25.88 11.76 -13.42
CA PHE A 142 -25.47 12.18 -14.76
C PHE A 142 -24.47 11.22 -15.42
N TYR A 143 -23.94 10.24 -14.69
CA TYR A 143 -23.06 9.21 -15.23
C TYR A 143 -23.82 7.92 -15.58
N PRO A 144 -23.23 7.03 -16.42
CA PRO A 144 -23.70 5.66 -16.54
C PRO A 144 -23.69 4.98 -15.16
N LYS A 145 -24.77 4.26 -14.83
CA LYS A 145 -24.92 3.57 -13.54
C LYS A 145 -23.77 2.57 -13.28
N GLU A 146 -23.17 2.04 -14.36
CA GLU A 146 -22.07 1.10 -14.31
C GLU A 146 -20.85 1.69 -13.58
N LEU A 147 -20.57 2.99 -13.74
CA LEU A 147 -19.46 3.64 -13.03
C LEU A 147 -19.74 3.77 -11.53
N VAL A 148 -20.99 4.08 -11.17
CA VAL A 148 -21.44 4.18 -9.78
C VAL A 148 -21.40 2.82 -9.10
N GLU A 149 -21.85 1.76 -9.77
CA GLU A 149 -21.81 0.38 -9.24
C GLU A 149 -20.37 -0.15 -9.14
N ALA A 150 -19.49 0.17 -10.10
CA ALA A 150 -18.07 -0.17 -10.02
C ALA A 150 -17.40 0.49 -8.82
N LYS A 151 -17.66 1.78 -8.58
CA LYS A 151 -17.16 2.49 -7.39
C LYS A 151 -17.70 1.86 -6.11
N LYS A 152 -19.01 1.63 -6.04
CA LYS A 152 -19.67 1.03 -4.87
C LYS A 152 -19.11 -0.36 -4.52
N LEU A 153 -18.81 -1.18 -5.53
CA LEU A 153 -18.18 -2.48 -5.34
C LEU A 153 -16.81 -2.35 -4.65
N LEU A 154 -15.97 -1.45 -5.14
CA LEU A 154 -14.63 -1.21 -4.58
C LEU A 154 -14.68 -0.52 -3.20
N ASP A 155 -15.55 0.47 -3.02
CA ASP A 155 -15.78 1.10 -1.70
C ASP A 155 -16.30 0.08 -0.67
N GLY A 156 -17.09 -0.90 -1.10
CA GLY A 156 -17.53 -2.00 -0.26
C GLY A 156 -16.37 -2.87 0.23
N LEU A 157 -15.37 -3.14 -0.63
CA LEU A 157 -14.15 -3.84 -0.23
C LEU A 157 -13.29 -2.99 0.71
N ALA A 158 -13.17 -1.68 0.46
CA ALA A 158 -12.45 -0.76 1.33
C ALA A 158 -13.08 -0.74 2.75
N THR A 159 -14.40 -0.66 2.81
CA THR A 159 -15.17 -0.65 4.07
C THR A 159 -15.00 -1.97 4.81
N LYS A 160 -15.14 -3.12 4.13
CA LYS A 160 -14.89 -4.44 4.73
C LYS A 160 -13.49 -4.57 5.32
N ALA A 161 -12.47 -4.07 4.63
CA ALA A 161 -11.08 -4.10 5.12
C ALA A 161 -10.91 -3.22 6.37
N ALA A 162 -11.46 -2.00 6.36
CA ALA A 162 -11.43 -1.11 7.51
C ALA A 162 -12.19 -1.69 8.72
N ASP A 163 -13.34 -2.34 8.51
CA ASP A 163 -14.13 -2.97 9.56
C ASP A 163 -13.43 -4.16 10.22
N LYS A 164 -12.60 -4.90 9.48
CA LYS A 164 -11.74 -5.95 10.04
C LYS A 164 -10.65 -5.39 10.97
N LYS A 165 -10.29 -4.11 10.81
CA LYS A 165 -9.27 -3.40 11.61
C LYS A 165 -7.90 -4.09 11.64
N GLU A 166 -7.61 -4.92 10.65
CA GLU A 166 -6.28 -5.52 10.51
C GLU A 166 -5.37 -4.49 9.83
N ALA A 167 -4.38 -4.01 10.58
CA ALA A 167 -3.46 -2.99 10.10
C ALA A 167 -2.61 -3.52 8.93
N TYR A 168 -2.49 -2.72 7.88
CA TYR A 168 -1.49 -2.92 6.85
C TYR A 168 -0.14 -2.36 7.33
N THR A 169 0.92 -3.14 7.14
CA THR A 169 2.30 -2.71 7.36
C THR A 169 3.15 -3.14 6.18
N SER A 170 4.22 -2.39 5.93
CA SER A 170 5.19 -2.65 4.87
C SER A 170 6.59 -2.33 5.39
N ASP A 171 7.60 -2.98 4.83
CA ASP A 171 9.00 -2.63 5.03
C ASP A 171 9.44 -1.42 4.18
N ARG A 172 8.48 -0.79 3.49
CA ARG A 172 8.66 0.40 2.68
C ARG A 172 7.62 1.46 3.00
N VAL A 173 8.06 2.72 3.07
CA VAL A 173 7.21 3.88 3.37
C VAL A 173 7.55 5.04 2.46
N ARG A 174 6.53 5.83 2.09
CA ARG A 174 6.74 7.14 1.48
C ARG A 174 6.67 8.18 2.58
N VAL A 175 7.72 8.96 2.72
CA VAL A 175 7.82 10.06 3.68
C VAL A 175 7.73 11.39 2.95
N VAL A 176 7.02 12.33 3.56
CA VAL A 176 7.00 13.74 3.18
C VAL A 176 7.40 14.57 4.39
N ALA A 177 8.26 15.56 4.16
CA ALA A 177 8.61 16.58 5.13
C ALA A 177 8.21 17.97 4.58
N GLU A 178 7.39 18.67 5.33
CA GLU A 178 6.91 20.02 5.01
C GLU A 178 7.58 21.04 5.93
N SER A 179 8.18 22.08 5.35
CA SER A 179 8.85 23.12 6.12
C SER A 179 7.83 24.01 6.82
N VAL A 180 7.94 24.12 8.15
CA VAL A 180 7.01 24.86 9.00
C VAL A 180 7.77 25.74 10.00
N PRO A 181 8.54 26.74 9.53
CA PRO A 181 9.44 27.53 10.38
C PRO A 181 8.71 28.25 11.53
N THR A 182 7.42 28.56 11.35
CA THR A 182 6.57 29.25 12.31
C THR A 182 5.65 28.34 13.11
N ALA A 183 5.74 27.00 12.96
CA ALA A 183 4.87 26.11 13.71
C ALA A 183 5.15 26.20 15.23
N GLU A 184 4.07 26.37 15.98
CA GLU A 184 4.04 26.35 17.43
C GLU A 184 3.84 24.90 17.92
N GLY A 185 4.45 24.56 19.06
CA GLY A 185 4.32 23.23 19.65
C GLY A 185 5.66 22.64 20.09
N LYS A 186 5.60 21.43 20.65
CA LYS A 186 6.80 20.72 21.11
C LYS A 186 7.62 20.27 19.90
N ARG A 187 8.84 20.81 19.79
CA ARG A 187 9.83 20.38 18.80
C ARG A 187 10.60 19.18 19.34
N THR A 188 10.83 18.20 18.48
CA THR A 188 11.62 17.02 18.79
C THR A 188 12.78 16.88 17.81
N PRO A 189 13.92 16.29 18.22
CA PRO A 189 15.01 16.01 17.28
C PRO A 189 14.54 15.10 16.15
N TRP A 190 15.09 15.29 14.95
CA TRP A 190 14.85 14.40 13.82
C TRP A 190 15.07 12.92 14.20
N PRO A 191 14.22 11.99 13.71
CA PRO A 191 14.38 10.58 14.04
C PRO A 191 15.75 10.03 13.66
N ALA A 192 16.45 9.42 14.61
CA ALA A 192 17.75 8.81 14.36
C ALA A 192 17.63 7.69 13.31
N GLY A 193 18.51 7.70 12.32
CA GLY A 193 18.51 6.73 11.23
C GLY A 193 17.53 7.04 10.09
N VAL A 194 16.75 8.12 10.18
CA VAL A 194 15.94 8.62 9.07
C VAL A 194 16.70 9.74 8.36
N PRO A 195 16.84 9.72 7.02
CA PRO A 195 17.48 10.80 6.28
C PRO A 195 16.81 12.17 6.53
N GLU A 196 17.60 13.21 6.84
CA GLU A 196 17.09 14.57 7.01
C GLU A 196 16.70 15.21 5.65
N PRO A 197 15.68 16.10 5.62
CA PRO A 197 15.34 16.87 4.44
C PRO A 197 16.53 17.72 3.99
N SER A 198 16.89 17.58 2.72
CA SER A 198 18.01 18.29 2.08
C SER A 198 17.72 18.53 0.60
N GLY A 199 18.39 19.53 0.01
CA GLY A 199 18.19 19.92 -1.39
C GLY A 199 16.97 20.83 -1.61
N GLN A 200 16.52 20.91 -2.87
CA GLN A 200 15.36 21.71 -3.24
C GLN A 200 14.07 21.04 -2.74
N ILE A 201 13.27 21.81 -2.01
CA ILE A 201 11.95 21.43 -1.49
C ILE A 201 10.93 22.12 -2.38
N ASP A 202 10.44 21.44 -3.41
CA ASP A 202 9.38 22.00 -4.27
C ASP A 202 8.49 20.88 -4.86
N PRO A 203 7.18 20.84 -4.54
CA PRO A 203 6.50 21.64 -3.51
C PRO A 203 6.76 21.16 -2.08
N VAL A 204 7.25 19.93 -1.90
CA VAL A 204 7.58 19.30 -0.61
C VAL A 204 8.79 18.40 -0.74
N TRP A 205 9.49 18.11 0.36
CA TRP A 205 10.53 17.10 0.36
C TRP A 205 9.88 15.72 0.49
N GLN A 206 10.26 14.76 -0.35
CA GLN A 206 9.75 13.40 -0.30
C GLN A 206 10.86 12.37 -0.44
N LYS A 207 10.70 11.23 0.22
CA LYS A 207 11.61 10.09 0.08
C LYS A 207 10.91 8.77 0.39
N ASP A 208 11.17 7.77 -0.44
CA ASP A 208 10.78 6.40 -0.15
C ASP A 208 11.90 5.74 0.69
N LEU A 209 11.55 5.26 1.88
CA LEU A 209 12.45 4.58 2.81
C LEU A 209 12.18 3.08 2.80
N THR A 210 13.21 2.29 3.11
CA THR A 210 13.11 0.82 3.11
C THR A 210 13.90 0.20 4.26
N GLY A 211 13.56 -1.02 4.65
CA GLY A 211 14.35 -1.81 5.59
C GLY A 211 14.47 -1.18 6.98
N ALA A 212 15.69 -1.07 7.50
CA ALA A 212 15.95 -0.65 8.89
C ALA A 212 15.52 0.79 9.22
N GLU A 213 15.31 1.65 8.23
CA GLU A 213 14.84 3.03 8.41
C GLU A 213 13.36 3.09 8.83
N VAL A 214 12.55 2.11 8.38
CA VAL A 214 11.10 2.11 8.59
C VAL A 214 10.72 1.95 10.08
N PRO A 215 11.25 0.96 10.83
CA PRO A 215 10.96 0.86 12.26
C PRO A 215 11.38 2.10 13.07
N ALA A 216 12.48 2.76 12.68
CA ALA A 216 12.93 3.98 13.33
C ALA A 216 11.94 5.13 13.11
N LEU A 217 11.45 5.28 11.88
CA LEU A 217 10.40 6.24 11.54
C LEU A 217 9.10 5.97 12.30
N VAL A 218 8.58 4.75 12.25
CA VAL A 218 7.31 4.35 12.87
C VAL A 218 7.34 4.60 14.39
N LYS A 219 8.48 4.34 15.03
CA LYS A 219 8.66 4.60 16.47
C LYS A 219 8.65 6.08 16.81
N ALA A 220 9.27 6.93 15.98
CA ALA A 220 9.43 8.36 16.25
C ALA A 220 8.22 9.20 15.82
N ALA A 221 7.53 8.77 14.76
CA ALA A 221 6.35 9.40 14.20
C ALA A 221 5.28 8.33 13.96
N PRO A 222 4.65 7.79 15.02
CA PRO A 222 3.56 6.82 14.83
C PRO A 222 2.42 7.47 14.02
N PRO A 223 1.66 6.69 13.24
CA PRO A 223 0.50 7.22 12.53
C PRO A 223 -0.60 7.49 13.57
N VAL A 224 -0.67 8.73 14.10
CA VAL A 224 -1.66 9.10 15.11
C VAL A 224 -2.80 9.89 14.45
N PRO A 225 -4.06 9.42 14.52
CA PRO A 225 -5.20 10.14 13.97
C PRO A 225 -5.49 11.48 14.67
N ASP A 226 -5.15 11.60 15.96
CA ASP A 226 -5.74 12.65 16.83
C ASP A 226 -4.74 13.53 17.61
N ALA A 227 -3.42 13.29 17.53
CA ALA A 227 -2.43 13.95 18.39
C ALA A 227 -1.70 15.17 17.77
N GLY A 228 -2.15 15.64 16.60
CA GLY A 228 -1.40 16.61 15.81
C GLY A 228 -0.14 16.00 15.20
N LEU A 229 0.32 16.54 14.07
CA LEU A 229 1.49 16.00 13.38
C LEU A 229 2.78 16.36 14.17
N PRO A 230 3.71 15.40 14.33
CA PRO A 230 4.95 15.66 15.05
C PRO A 230 5.81 16.71 14.34
N ILE A 231 6.29 17.69 15.13
CA ILE A 231 7.19 18.75 14.67
C ILE A 231 8.63 18.36 15.00
N PHE A 232 9.45 18.31 13.96
CA PHE A 232 10.86 17.96 14.04
C PHE A 232 11.76 19.16 13.77
N GLU A 233 12.82 19.27 14.55
CA GLU A 233 13.87 20.27 14.35
C GLU A 233 15.14 19.58 13.84
N THR A 234 15.70 20.15 12.79
CA THR A 234 16.93 19.71 12.12
C THR A 234 17.89 20.90 12.02
N LYS A 235 19.11 20.66 11.52
CA LYS A 235 20.03 21.78 11.22
C LYS A 235 19.55 22.65 10.06
N SER A 236 18.72 22.11 9.16
CA SER A 236 18.22 22.79 7.96
C SER A 236 16.89 23.50 8.18
N GLY A 237 16.19 23.25 9.29
CA GLY A 237 14.93 23.90 9.62
C GLY A 237 14.00 23.09 10.50
N VAL A 238 12.75 23.55 10.58
CA VAL A 238 11.65 22.95 11.34
C VAL A 238 10.68 22.32 10.35
N PHE A 239 10.31 21.05 10.57
CA PHE A 239 9.52 20.26 9.64
C PHE A 239 8.37 19.53 10.32
N VAL A 240 7.26 19.40 9.61
CA VAL A 240 6.23 18.40 9.90
C VAL A 240 6.53 17.18 9.03
N LEU A 241 6.59 16.02 9.66
CA LEU A 241 6.79 14.75 8.97
C LEU A 241 5.47 14.00 8.89
N SER A 242 5.13 13.56 7.69
CA SER A 242 4.00 12.69 7.40
C SER A 242 4.46 11.53 6.54
N TRP A 243 3.82 10.37 6.66
CA TRP A 243 4.20 9.20 5.87
C TRP A 243 3.03 8.23 5.70
N ARG A 244 3.16 7.31 4.76
CA ARG A 244 2.32 6.12 4.64
C ARG A 244 3.14 4.91 4.24
N TYR A 245 2.63 3.71 4.53
CA TYR A 245 3.19 2.50 3.94
C TYR A 245 3.02 2.52 2.42
N LEU A 246 4.04 2.07 1.71
CA LEU A 246 3.96 1.84 0.27
C LEU A 246 3.23 0.52 0.03
N LEU A 247 2.45 0.49 -1.05
CA LEU A 247 1.78 -0.70 -1.52
C LEU A 247 2.80 -1.68 -2.16
N PRO A 248 2.46 -2.98 -2.30
CA PRO A 248 3.33 -3.96 -2.96
C PRO A 248 3.80 -3.61 -4.38
N ASP A 249 3.01 -2.85 -5.13
CA ASP A 249 3.28 -2.46 -6.53
C ASP A 249 3.99 -1.10 -6.69
N GLU A 250 4.16 -0.34 -5.61
CA GLU A 250 4.96 0.90 -5.57
C GLU A 250 6.44 0.61 -5.31
#